data_AF-A0A133V0W0-F1
#
_entry.id   AF-A0A133V0W0-F1
#
_cell.length_a   1.000
_cell.length_b   1.000
_cell.length_c   1.000
_cell.angle_alpha   90.00
_cell.angle_beta   90.00
_cell.angle_gamma   90.00
#
_symmetry.space_group_name_H-M   'P 1'
#
loop_
_entity.id
_entity.type
_entity.pdbx_description
1 polymer ?
#
loop_
_entity_poly.entity_id
_entity_poly.type
_entity_poly.pdbx_seq_one_letter_code
_entity_poly.pdbx_strand_id
1 'polypeptide(L)'
;MEREKLEVDIGELCYTYEDAHPENSYFLDMETGGILFFSDDLVRTEGGPERIEEIEDEIGERYITLPRTTPQEGYRDMEKFIETLEDEDLREKLYIAIDGRGAFGRFKNVLKTYPDERERW
;
A
#
# COMPACT_ATOMS: atom_id res chain seq x y z
N MET A 1 27.57 -8.53 -6.38
CA MET A 1 26.72 -7.57 -7.11
C MET A 1 26.89 -6.23 -6.45
N GLU A 2 27.39 -5.25 -7.21
CA GLU A 2 27.29 -3.85 -6.82
C GLU A 2 25.80 -3.49 -6.75
N ARG A 3 25.36 -2.88 -5.64
CA ARG A 3 24.00 -2.33 -5.55
C ARG A 3 24.01 -0.99 -6.25
N GLU A 4 23.59 -0.95 -7.50
CA GLU A 4 23.29 0.32 -8.18
C GLU A 4 22.05 0.97 -7.55
N LYS A 5 22.03 2.30 -7.49
CA LYS A 5 20.86 3.03 -7.02
C LYS A 5 19.85 3.08 -8.15
N LEU A 6 18.67 2.52 -7.91
CA LEU A 6 17.53 2.59 -8.81
C LEU A 6 16.72 3.86 -8.51
N GLU A 7 16.46 4.67 -9.53
CA GLU A 7 15.50 5.77 -9.40
C GLU A 7 14.09 5.21 -9.52
N VAL A 8 13.24 5.48 -8.52
CA VAL A 8 11.86 4.98 -8.45
C VAL A 8 10.91 6.10 -8.05
N ASP A 9 9.68 6.06 -8.56
CA ASP A 9 8.62 6.97 -8.12
C ASP A 9 8.03 6.49 -6.80
N ILE A 10 8.38 7.17 -5.71
CA ILE A 10 7.87 6.86 -4.37
C ILE A 10 6.35 7.07 -4.28
N GLY A 11 5.81 8.05 -4.99
CA GLY A 11 4.36 8.30 -5.01
C GLY A 11 3.61 7.14 -5.66
N GLU A 12 4.14 6.61 -6.76
CA GLU A 12 3.58 5.44 -7.43
C GLU A 12 3.68 4.19 -6.55
N LEU A 13 4.83 3.97 -5.88
CA LEU A 13 5.00 2.88 -4.92
C LEU A 13 3.97 2.96 -3.79
N CYS A 14 3.76 4.14 -3.20
CA CYS A 14 2.75 4.33 -2.16
C CYS A 14 1.34 4.04 -2.66
N TYR A 15 0.99 4.51 -3.86
CA TYR A 15 -0.32 4.23 -4.46
C TYR A 15 -0.54 2.72 -4.66
N THR A 16 0.46 2.02 -5.20
CA THR A 16 0.38 0.57 -5.46
C THR A 16 0.29 -0.26 -4.19
N TYR A 17 0.93 0.20 -3.11
CA TYR A 17 0.85 -0.42 -1.79
C TYR A 17 -0.54 -0.26 -1.15
N GLU A 18 -1.19 0.90 -1.35
CA GLU A 18 -2.53 1.19 -0.82
C GLU A 18 -3.67 0.57 -1.63
N ASP A 19 -3.45 0.29 -2.92
CA ASP A 19 -4.44 -0.41 -3.74
C ASP A 19 -4.60 -1.87 -3.25
N ALA A 20 -5.61 -2.08 -2.42
CA ALA A 20 -5.89 -3.38 -1.81
C ALA A 20 -6.81 -4.27 -2.68
N HIS A 21 -7.04 -3.94 -3.96
CA HIS A 21 -7.90 -4.77 -4.81
C HIS A 21 -7.21 -6.12 -5.09
N PRO A 22 -7.86 -7.26 -4.77
CA PRO A 22 -7.21 -8.57 -4.81
C PRO A 22 -6.89 -9.06 -6.23
N GLU A 23 -7.59 -8.53 -7.24
CA GLU A 23 -7.38 -8.91 -8.66
C GLU A 23 -6.29 -8.09 -9.34
N ASN A 24 -5.72 -7.13 -8.62
CA ASN A 24 -4.62 -6.33 -9.14
C ASN A 24 -3.30 -7.03 -8.75
N SER A 25 -2.28 -6.90 -9.60
CA SER A 25 -0.89 -7.29 -9.33
C SER A 25 0.06 -6.18 -9.76
N TYR A 26 1.06 -5.87 -8.93
CA TYR A 26 2.06 -4.85 -9.22
C TYR A 26 3.47 -5.44 -9.12
N PHE A 27 4.32 -5.08 -10.07
CA PHE A 27 5.71 -5.53 -10.12
C PHE A 27 6.63 -4.35 -10.36
N LEU A 28 7.73 -4.25 -9.62
CA LEU A 28 8.78 -3.28 -9.89
C LEU A 28 9.83 -3.93 -10.80
N ASP A 29 10.12 -3.30 -11.94
CA ASP A 29 11.24 -3.63 -12.81
C ASP A 29 12.53 -3.04 -12.23
N MET A 30 13.45 -3.91 -11.78
CA MET A 30 14.69 -3.49 -11.15
C MET A 30 15.72 -2.90 -12.13
N GLU A 31 15.51 -3.03 -13.44
CA GLU A 31 16.38 -2.40 -14.44
C GLU A 31 15.98 -0.95 -14.73
N THR A 32 14.66 -0.69 -14.76
CA THR A 32 14.13 0.61 -15.20
C THR A 32 13.60 1.47 -14.05
N GLY A 33 13.25 0.86 -12.92
CA GLY A 33 12.57 1.53 -11.81
C GLY A 33 11.08 1.76 -12.03
N GLY A 34 10.53 1.27 -13.15
CA GLY A 34 9.12 1.38 -13.50
C GLY A 34 8.26 0.33 -12.81
N ILE A 35 6.98 0.66 -12.58
CA ILE A 35 5.99 -0.25 -12.03
C ILE A 35 5.09 -0.78 -13.14
N LEU A 36 4.99 -2.10 -13.21
CA LEU A 36 4.06 -2.80 -14.08
C LEU A 36 2.78 -3.12 -13.31
N PHE A 37 1.64 -2.82 -13.92
CA PHE A 37 0.31 -3.11 -13.39
C PHE A 37 -0.40 -4.15 -14.23
N PHE A 38 -0.95 -5.16 -13.56
CA PHE A 38 -1.82 -6.15 -14.16
C PHE A 38 -3.12 -6.25 -13.38
N SER A 39 -4.22 -6.40 -14.11
CA SER A 39 -5.50 -6.84 -13.56
C SER A 39 -6.11 -7.89 -14.48
N ASP A 40 -6.98 -8.73 -13.95
CA ASP A 40 -7.70 -9.76 -14.74
C ASP A 40 -8.39 -9.20 -16.00
N ASP A 41 -8.82 -7.93 -15.97
CA ASP A 41 -9.43 -7.25 -17.10
C ASP A 41 -8.39 -6.74 -18.13
N LEU A 42 -7.24 -6.24 -17.68
CA LEU A 42 -6.18 -5.73 -18.54
C LEU A 42 -5.43 -6.85 -19.26
N VAL A 43 -5.23 -7.99 -18.58
CA VAL A 43 -4.60 -9.19 -19.13
C VAL A 43 -5.34 -9.69 -20.37
N ARG A 44 -6.67 -9.54 -20.41
CA ARG A 44 -7.48 -9.92 -21.56
C ARG A 44 -7.27 -9.04 -22.80
N THR A 45 -6.64 -7.87 -22.69
CA THR A 45 -6.58 -6.87 -23.76
C THR A 45 -5.17 -6.46 -24.20
N GLU A 46 -4.14 -6.54 -23.35
CA GLU A 46 -2.77 -6.05 -23.68
C GLU A 46 -1.67 -7.14 -23.60
N GLY A 47 -1.81 -8.20 -24.40
CA GLY A 47 -0.77 -9.23 -24.55
C GLY A 47 -1.01 -10.53 -23.80
N GLY A 48 -2.17 -10.69 -23.14
CA GLY A 48 -2.59 -11.99 -22.63
C GLY A 48 -1.83 -12.51 -21.40
N PRO A 49 -2.14 -13.74 -20.95
CA PRO A 49 -1.45 -14.41 -19.84
C PRO A 49 0.04 -14.68 -20.11
N GLU A 50 0.48 -14.74 -21.38
CA GLU A 50 1.88 -15.01 -21.76
C GLU A 50 2.85 -13.96 -21.19
N ARG A 51 2.45 -12.68 -21.19
CA ARG A 51 3.27 -11.59 -20.62
C ARG A 51 3.42 -11.68 -19.10
N ILE A 52 2.43 -12.26 -18.41
CA ILE A 52 2.52 -12.49 -16.96
C ILE A 52 3.48 -13.65 -16.69
N GLU A 53 3.38 -14.74 -17.45
CA GLU A 53 4.30 -15.88 -17.30
C GLU A 53 5.76 -15.45 -17.50
N GLU A 54 6.05 -14.61 -18.50
CA GLU A 54 7.40 -14.05 -18.71
C GLU A 54 7.91 -13.24 -17.50
N ILE A 55 7.04 -12.44 -16.87
CA ILE A 55 7.39 -11.67 -15.69
C ILE A 55 7.60 -12.59 -14.49
N GLU A 56 6.72 -13.59 -14.32
CA GLU A 56 6.78 -14.57 -13.23
C GLU A 56 8.06 -15.40 -13.27
N ASP A 57 8.50 -15.81 -14.47
CA ASP A 57 9.75 -16.53 -14.69
C ASP A 57 11.00 -15.70 -14.32
N GLU A 58 10.91 -14.36 -14.39
CA GLU A 58 11.98 -13.42 -14.05
C GLU A 58 11.85 -12.79 -12.65
N ILE A 59 10.90 -13.26 -11.82
CA ILE A 59 10.76 -12.78 -10.43
C ILE A 59 12.01 -13.12 -9.61
N GLY A 60 12.55 -12.11 -8.92
CA GLY A 60 13.75 -12.22 -8.11
C GLY A 60 15.05 -11.98 -8.88
N GLU A 61 15.01 -11.97 -10.21
CA GLU A 61 16.14 -11.61 -11.07
C GLU A 61 15.99 -10.19 -11.61
N ARG A 62 14.87 -9.92 -12.29
CA ARG A 62 14.56 -8.60 -12.87
C ARG A 62 13.36 -7.93 -12.20
N TYR A 63 12.32 -8.70 -11.90
CA TYR A 63 11.11 -8.15 -11.31
C TYR A 63 11.00 -8.50 -9.83
N ILE A 64 10.39 -7.61 -9.05
CA ILE A 64 9.93 -7.94 -7.70
C ILE A 64 8.43 -7.68 -7.58
N THR A 65 7.71 -8.58 -6.93
CA THR A 65 6.31 -8.34 -6.59
C THR A 65 6.24 -7.25 -5.54
N LEU A 66 5.44 -6.22 -5.80
CA LEU A 66 5.19 -5.19 -4.80
C LEU A 66 4.15 -5.68 -3.79
N PRO A 67 4.44 -5.57 -2.48
CA PRO A 67 3.48 -5.96 -1.46
C PRO A 67 2.27 -5.03 -1.51
N ARG A 68 1.13 -5.56 -1.08
CA ARG A 68 -0.11 -4.80 -0.86
C ARG A 68 -0.37 -4.76 0.62
N THR A 69 -0.90 -3.65 1.13
CA THR A 69 -1.45 -3.67 2.48
C THR A 69 -2.76 -4.46 2.49
N THR A 70 -2.90 -5.36 3.45
CA THR A 70 -4.20 -5.93 3.77
C THR A 70 -5.00 -4.95 4.64
N PRO A 71 -6.35 -4.98 4.63
CA PRO A 71 -7.17 -4.23 5.58
C PRO A 71 -6.82 -4.53 7.05
N GLN A 72 -6.35 -5.75 7.35
CA GLN A 72 -5.94 -6.17 8.67
C GLN A 72 -4.62 -5.50 9.10
N GLU A 73 -3.65 -5.38 8.20
CA GLU A 73 -2.40 -4.65 8.47
C GLU A 73 -2.66 -3.16 8.68
N GLY A 74 -3.44 -2.54 7.78
CA GLY A 74 -3.83 -1.13 7.95
C GLY A 74 -4.59 -0.88 9.26
N TYR A 75 -5.40 -1.84 9.72
CA TYR A 75 -6.06 -1.76 11.02
C TYR A 75 -5.07 -1.82 12.18
N ARG A 76 -4.11 -2.75 12.13
CA ARG A 76 -3.05 -2.86 13.15
C ARG A 76 -2.19 -1.61 13.22
N ASP A 77 -1.94 -0.97 12.08
CA ASP A 77 -1.16 0.26 12.06
C ASP A 77 -1.95 1.41 12.72
N MET A 78 -3.27 1.50 12.51
CA MET A 78 -4.12 2.43 13.27
C MET A 78 -4.06 2.14 14.79
N GLU A 79 -4.14 0.88 15.22
CA GLU A 79 -4.03 0.51 16.64
C GLU A 79 -2.68 0.94 17.24
N LYS A 80 -1.57 0.60 16.58
CA LYS A 80 -0.22 0.99 17.02
C LYS A 80 -0.08 2.50 17.11
N PHE A 81 -0.59 3.24 16.13
CA PHE A 81 -0.53 4.69 16.17
C PHE A 81 -1.30 5.26 17.36
N ILE A 82 -2.51 4.75 17.62
CA ILE A 82 -3.31 5.17 18.77
C ILE A 82 -2.55 4.94 20.09
N GLU A 83 -1.82 3.82 20.22
CA GLU A 83 -0.99 3.53 21.39
C GLU A 83 0.14 4.55 21.62
N THR A 84 0.60 5.24 20.57
CA THR A 84 1.64 6.28 20.66
C THR A 84 1.13 7.66 21.09
N LEU A 85 -0.17 7.88 21.20
CA LEU A 85 -0.76 9.20 21.49
C LEU A 85 -0.73 9.53 22.98
N GLU A 86 -0.19 10.68 23.36
CA GLU A 86 -0.19 11.12 24.77
C GLU A 86 -1.54 11.73 25.22
N ASP A 87 -2.30 12.29 24.29
CA ASP A 87 -3.64 12.82 24.54
C ASP A 87 -4.65 11.67 24.73
N GLU A 88 -5.09 11.46 25.98
CA GLU A 88 -6.03 10.42 26.37
C GLU A 88 -7.41 10.60 25.68
N ASP A 89 -7.87 11.83 25.49
CA ASP A 89 -9.17 12.11 24.85
C ASP A 89 -9.12 11.77 23.36
N LEU A 90 -8.02 12.10 22.68
CA LEU A 90 -7.82 11.73 21.27
C LEU A 90 -7.70 10.22 21.12
N ARG A 91 -6.93 9.57 22.01
CA ARG A 91 -6.75 8.13 22.02
C ARG A 91 -8.10 7.40 22.13
N GLU A 92 -8.96 7.80 23.07
CA GLU A 92 -10.30 7.22 23.24
C GLU A 92 -11.16 7.44 21.98
N LYS A 93 -11.17 8.65 21.42
CA LYS A 93 -11.93 8.96 20.19
C LYS A 93 -11.51 8.08 19.02
N LEU A 94 -10.21 7.85 18.85
CA LEU A 94 -9.71 7.03 17.75
C LEU A 94 -10.02 5.54 17.95
N TYR A 95 -9.94 5.01 19.18
CA TYR A 95 -10.39 3.64 19.45
C TYR A 95 -11.87 3.43 19.09
N ILE A 96 -12.74 4.39 19.43
CA ILE A 96 -14.15 4.36 19.03
C ILE A 96 -14.31 4.48 17.51
N ALA A 97 -13.48 5.30 16.87
CA ALA A 97 -13.54 5.54 15.43
C ALA A 97 -13.16 4.30 14.60
N ILE A 98 -12.19 3.51 15.08
CA ILE A 98 -11.76 2.30 14.37
C ILE A 98 -12.70 1.11 14.59
N ASP A 99 -13.54 1.12 15.63
CA ASP A 99 -14.43 -0.01 15.90
C ASP A 99 -15.55 -0.15 14.84
N GLY A 100 -15.52 -1.23 14.07
CA GLY A 100 -16.58 -1.60 13.11
C GLY A 100 -16.43 -1.03 11.70
N ARG A 101 -17.49 -1.15 10.88
CA ARG A 101 -17.47 -0.79 9.46
C ARG A 101 -17.15 0.68 9.25
N GLY A 102 -16.28 0.97 8.27
CA GLY A 102 -15.86 2.34 7.95
C GLY A 102 -14.80 2.91 8.90
N ALA A 103 -14.06 2.04 9.61
CA ALA A 103 -12.96 2.37 10.51
C ALA A 103 -11.98 3.41 9.91
N PHE A 104 -11.36 3.08 8.77
CA PHE A 104 -10.38 3.94 8.09
C PHE A 104 -10.88 5.36 7.81
N GLY A 105 -12.13 5.48 7.32
CA GLY A 105 -12.72 6.78 7.03
C GLY A 105 -12.97 7.59 8.29
N ARG A 106 -13.50 6.96 9.35
CA ARG A 106 -13.74 7.61 10.65
C ARG A 106 -12.44 8.02 11.34
N PHE A 107 -11.44 7.14 11.34
CA PHE A 107 -10.09 7.43 11.84
C PHE A 107 -9.51 8.69 11.18
N LYS A 108 -9.47 8.71 9.84
CA LYS A 108 -9.01 9.88 9.07
C LYS A 108 -9.86 11.13 9.35
N ASN A 109 -11.17 10.98 9.60
CA ASN A 109 -12.04 12.11 9.92
C ASN A 109 -11.76 12.70 11.31
N VAL A 110 -11.46 11.87 12.31
CA VAL A 110 -11.03 12.36 13.63
C VAL A 110 -9.71 13.12 13.49
N LEU A 111 -8.72 12.56 12.78
CA LEU A 111 -7.42 13.23 12.58
C LEU A 111 -7.52 14.59 11.87
N LYS A 112 -8.54 14.84 11.05
CA LYS A 112 -8.74 16.16 10.43
C LYS A 112 -8.87 17.30 11.45
N THR A 113 -9.30 17.02 12.68
CA THR A 113 -9.39 18.04 13.75
C THR A 113 -8.12 18.14 14.59
N TYR A 114 -7.09 17.34 14.30
CA TYR A 114 -5.81 17.28 15.01
C TYR A 114 -4.65 17.34 14.00
N PRO A 115 -4.28 18.53 13.50
CA PRO A 115 -3.32 18.67 12.40
C PRO A 115 -1.95 18.05 12.68
N ASP A 116 -1.41 18.24 13.89
CA ASP A 116 -0.08 17.74 14.26
C ASP A 116 -0.05 16.20 14.31
N GLU A 117 -1.07 15.60 14.91
CA GLU A 117 -1.21 14.13 14.97
C GLU A 117 -1.54 13.52 13.61
N ARG A 118 -2.24 14.28 12.75
CA ARG A 118 -2.46 13.90 11.36
C ARG A 118 -1.19 13.92 10.54
N GLU A 119 -0.26 14.85 10.79
CA GLU A 119 1.04 14.89 10.12
C GLU A 119 1.96 13.76 10.61
N ARG A 120 1.80 13.36 11.88
CA ARG A 120 2.55 12.25 12.47
C ARG A 120 2.08 10.87 12.01
N TRP A 121 0.84 10.78 11.54
CA TRP A 121 0.25 9.60 10.91
C TRP A 121 0.54 9.56 9.40
#